data_AF-A0A392N996-F1
#
_entry.id   AF-A0A392N996-F1
#
_cell.length_a   1.000
_cell.length_b   1.000
_cell.length_c   1.000
_cell.angle_alpha   90.00
_cell.angle_beta   90.00
_cell.angle_gamma   90.00
#
_symmetry.space_group_name_H-M   'P 1'
#
loop_
_entity.id
_entity.type
_entity.pdbx_description
1 polymer ?
#
loop_
_entity_poly.entity_id
_entity_poly.type
_entity_poly.pdbx_seq_one_letter_code
_entity_poly.pdbx_strand_id
1 'polypeptide(L)' 'MDEMELKVVLAGLWNICNGSQGASEGKRALYHCNYCNKDITGKIRIKCAMCPDFDLCIECFSVGAEVQPHKSNHPYRVM' A
#
# COMPACT_ATOMS: atom_id res chain seq x y z
N MET A 1 -41.31 -25.38 0.85
CA MET A 1 -40.52 -24.23 0.38
C MET A 1 -39.66 -23.87 1.56
N ASP A 2 -38.51 -24.53 1.66
CA ASP A 2 -37.69 -24.50 2.86
C ASP A 2 -36.29 -24.06 2.40
N GLU A 3 -36.05 -22.76 2.55
CA GLU A 3 -34.91 -21.97 2.04
C GLU A 3 -33.58 -22.27 2.78
N MET A 4 -33.53 -23.31 3.61
CA MET A 4 -32.39 -23.61 4.48
C MET A 4 -31.32 -24.49 3.80
N GLU A 5 -31.68 -25.29 2.78
CA GLU A 5 -30.79 -26.29 2.18
C GLU A 5 -29.88 -25.74 1.05
N LEU A 6 -30.08 -24.49 0.61
CA LEU A 6 -29.26 -23.89 -0.47
C LEU A 6 -27.95 -23.26 0.01
N LYS A 7 -27.82 -22.94 1.31
CA LYS A 7 -26.63 -22.28 1.87
C LYS A 7 -25.45 -23.24 2.09
N VAL A 8 -25.72 -24.52 2.33
CA VAL A 8 -24.69 -25.54 2.57
C VAL A 8 -23.92 -25.87 1.29
N VAL A 9 -24.60 -25.93 0.14
CA VAL A 9 -23.96 -26.25 -1.16
C VAL A 9 -23.05 -25.11 -1.64
N LEU A 10 -23.42 -23.85 -1.40
CA LEU A 10 -22.61 -22.68 -1.77
C LEU A 10 -21.38 -22.47 -0.86
N ALA A 11 -21.43 -22.91 0.40
CA ALA A 11 -20.30 -22.82 1.33
C ALA A 11 -19.12 -23.74 0.93
N GLY A 12 -19.37 -24.82 0.20
CA GLY A 12 -18.35 -25.80 -0.22
C GLY A 12 -17.39 -25.34 -1.32
N LEU A 13 -17.69 -24.25 -2.03
CA LEU A 13 -16.88 -23.75 -3.15
C LEU A 13 -16.05 -22.48 -2.82
N TRP A 14 -16.17 -21.93 -1.61
CA TRP A 14 -15.39 -20.75 -1.19
C TRP A 14 -13.95 -21.07 -0.74
N ASN A 15 -13.59 -22.34 -0.56
CA ASN A 15 -12.26 -22.76 -0.06
C ASN A 15 -11.12 -22.66 -1.09
N ILE A 16 -11.28 -21.88 -2.16
CA ILE A 16 -10.18 -21.49 -3.07
C ILE A 16 -9.54 -20.21 -2.52
N CYS A 17 -8.73 -20.39 -1.48
CA CYS A 17 -7.55 -19.59 -1.17
C CYS A 17 -7.72 -18.06 -1.29
N ASN A 18 -8.58 -17.48 -0.45
CA ASN A 18 -8.41 -16.09 0.01
C ASN A 18 -7.12 -16.03 0.84
N GLY A 19 -5.98 -16.00 0.14
CA GLY A 19 -4.66 -15.85 0.70
C GLY A 19 -4.50 -14.45 1.29
N SER A 20 -4.68 -14.37 2.61
CA SER A 20 -3.85 -13.60 3.53
C SER A 20 -3.26 -12.30 2.97
N GLN A 21 -3.95 -11.19 3.17
CA GLN A 21 -3.31 -9.87 3.12
C GLN A 21 -3.49 -9.15 4.46
N GLY A 22 -2.47 -9.39 5.29
CA GLY A 22 -1.97 -8.54 6.37
C GLY A 22 -2.95 -7.62 7.09
N ALA A 23 -3.54 -8.12 8.16
CA ALA A 23 -3.97 -7.27 9.27
C ALA A 23 -2.74 -6.56 9.84
N SER A 24 -2.52 -5.30 9.43
CA SER A 24 -1.58 -4.41 10.10
C SER A 24 -2.35 -3.76 11.25
N GLU A 25 -2.13 -4.32 12.43
CA GLU A 25 -2.61 -3.86 13.71
C GLU A 25 -2.36 -2.36 13.92
N GLY A 26 -3.44 -1.57 13.93
CA GLY A 26 -3.70 -0.45 14.86
C GLY A 26 -2.67 0.65 15.08
N LYS A 27 -1.55 0.71 14.35
CA LYS A 27 -0.61 1.84 14.40
C LYS A 27 -1.10 2.86 13.38
N ARG A 28 -1.57 4.01 13.86
CA ARG A 28 -1.86 5.19 13.02
C ARG A 28 -0.75 5.31 11.98
N ALA A 29 -1.10 5.27 10.70
CA ALA A 29 -0.12 5.45 9.65
C ALA A 29 0.51 6.84 9.83
N LEU A 30 1.74 6.88 10.32
CA LEU A 30 2.52 8.09 10.51
C LEU A 30 3.00 8.65 9.17
N TYR A 31 3.22 7.77 8.20
CA TYR A 31 3.78 8.10 6.89
C TYR A 31 3.06 7.37 5.76
N HIS A 32 2.80 8.10 4.68
CA HIS A 32 2.14 7.64 3.46
C HIS A 32 2.93 8.11 2.23
N CYS A 33 2.84 7.35 1.14
CA CYS A 33 3.43 7.73 -0.15
C CYS A 33 2.62 8.87 -0.79
N ASN A 34 3.27 9.96 -1.20
CA ASN A 34 2.57 11.09 -1.81
C ASN A 34 1.99 10.77 -3.20
N TYR A 35 2.56 9.79 -3.90
CA TYR A 35 2.10 9.39 -5.24
C TYR A 35 0.91 8.42 -5.21
N CYS A 36 1.03 7.31 -4.50
CA CYS A 36 0.01 6.26 -4.47
C CYS A 36 -0.85 6.26 -3.20
N ASN A 37 -0.61 7.19 -2.27
CA ASN A 37 -1.28 7.29 -0.97
C ASN A 37 -1.25 6.00 -0.13
N LYS A 38 -0.31 5.10 -0.43
CA LYS A 38 -0.11 3.84 0.30
C LYS A 38 0.55 4.10 1.64
N ASP A 39 0.08 3.43 2.68
CA ASP A 39 0.71 3.43 3.99
C ASP A 39 2.11 2.79 3.94
N ILE A 40 3.12 3.58 4.27
CA ILE A 40 4.53 3.15 4.35
C ILE A 40 5.04 3.16 5.79
N THR A 41 4.13 3.23 6.75
CA THR A 41 4.45 3.22 8.18
C THR A 41 5.12 1.91 8.56
N GLY A 42 6.38 1.99 9.04
CA GLY A 42 7.19 0.82 9.40
C GLY A 42 7.85 0.12 8.21
N LYS A 43 7.79 0.70 7.00
CA LYS A 43 8.53 0.25 5.82
C LYS A 43 9.59 1.28 5.43
N ILE A 44 10.47 0.84 4.54
CA ILE A 44 11.47 1.72 3.91
C ILE A 44 10.73 2.79 3.12
N ARG A 45 11.09 4.05 3.37
CA ARG A 45 10.57 5.21 2.64
C ARG A 45 11.69 5.95 1.93
N ILE A 46 11.37 6.50 0.78
CA ILE A 46 12.29 7.31 0.00
C ILE A 46 11.87 8.77 0.17
N LYS A 47 12.67 9.53 0.92
CA LYS A 47 12.44 10.96 1.12
C LYS A 47 13.26 11.76 0.11
N CYS A 48 12.62 12.65 -0.63
CA CYS A 48 13.33 13.59 -1.48
C CYS A 48 14.16 14.55 -0.61
N ALA A 49 15.43 14.79 -0.97
CA ALA A 49 16.30 15.73 -0.25
C ALA A 49 16.09 17.19 -0.70
N MET A 50 15.47 17.40 -1.88
CA MET A 50 15.13 18.73 -2.40
C MET A 50 13.71 19.16 -2.05
N CYS A 51 12.75 18.23 -2.05
CA CYS A 51 11.33 18.55 -1.86
C CYS A 51 10.94 18.43 -0.39
N PRO A 52 10.21 19.42 0.16
CA PRO A 52 9.69 19.34 1.52
C PRO A 52 8.60 18.26 1.60
N ASP A 53 8.64 17.45 2.65
CA ASP A 53 7.63 16.40 2.96
C ASP A 53 7.21 15.50 1.80
N PHE A 54 8.14 15.22 0.88
CA PHE A 54 7.89 14.33 -0.25
C PHE A 54 8.47 12.93 0.01
N ASP A 55 7.59 12.03 0.44
CA ASP A 55 7.89 10.62 0.67
C ASP A 55 7.28 9.74 -0.44
N LEU A 56 8.09 8.83 -0.97
CA LEU A 56 7.70 7.82 -1.95
C LEU A 56 7.89 6.42 -1.36
N CYS A 57 7.02 5.49 -1.73
CA CYS A 57 7.31 4.07 -1.54
C CYS A 57 8.34 3.60 -2.58
N ILE A 58 9.00 2.49 -2.29
CA ILE A 58 10.00 1.88 -3.20
C ILE A 58 9.41 1.62 -4.59
N GLU A 59 8.15 1.21 -4.68
CA GLU A 59 7.47 0.94 -5.96
C GLU A 59 7.34 2.21 -6.81
N CYS A 60 6.85 3.31 -6.22
CA CYS A 60 6.70 4.59 -6.90
C CYS A 60 8.03 5.22 -7.27
N PHE A 61 9.05 5.04 -6.42
CA PHE A 61 10.40 5.47 -6.72
C PHE A 61 11.00 4.66 -7.89
N SER A 62 10.76 3.35 -7.94
CA SER A 62 11.29 2.47 -8.98
C SER A 62 10.72 2.77 -10.36
N VAL A 63 9.47 3.23 -10.44
CA VAL A 63 8.86 3.68 -11.72
C VAL A 63 9.28 5.11 -12.09
N GLY A 64 10.06 5.80 -11.25
CA GLY A 64 10.48 7.17 -11.49
C GLY A 64 9.33 8.17 -11.46
N ALA A 65 8.37 7.99 -10.54
CA ALA A 65 7.20 8.86 -10.42
C ALA A 65 7.60 10.33 -10.23
N GLU A 66 7.18 11.19 -11.15
CA GLU A 66 7.42 12.64 -11.09
C GLU A 66 6.13 13.36 -10.72
N VAL A 67 6.18 14.24 -9.73
CA VAL A 67 5.01 15.03 -9.29
C VAL A 67 5.49 16.44 -9.06
N GLN A 68 5.10 17.43 -9.87
CA GLN A 68 5.56 18.81 -9.68
C GLN A 68 5.24 19.31 -8.26
N PRO A 69 6.23 19.75 -7.44
CA PRO A 69 7.60 20.18 -7.78
C PRO A 69 8.72 19.11 -7.72
N HIS A 70 8.43 17.87 -7.36
CA HIS A 70 9.34 16.73 -7.38
C HIS A 70 9.69 16.24 -8.80
N LYS A 71 10.99 15.93 -8.99
CA LYS A 71 11.57 15.37 -10.21
C LYS A 71 12.36 14.10 -9.88
N SER A 72 12.38 13.15 -10.82
CA SER A 72 13.15 11.89 -10.74
C SER A 72 14.66 12.10 -10.56
N ASN A 73 15.19 13.25 -11.01
CA ASN A 73 16.60 13.62 -10.87
C ASN A 73 16.94 14.29 -9.52
N HIS A 74 15.99 14.43 -8.58
CA HIS A 74 16.32 14.98 -7.28
C HIS A 74 17.10 13.98 -6.42
N PRO A 75 18.12 14.44 -5.66
CA PRO A 75 18.75 13.61 -4.66
C PRO A 75 17.71 13.15 -3.64
N TYR A 76 17.81 11.90 -3.23
CA TYR A 76 16.91 11.27 -2.27
C TYR A 76 17.69 10.63 -1.13
N ARG A 77 17.00 10.35 -0.04
CA ARG A 77 17.54 9.68 1.13
C ARG A 77 16.58 8.56 1.53
N VAL A 78 17.16 7.38 1.77
CA VAL A 78 16.42 6.20 2.24
C VAL A 78 16.35 6.24 3.76
N MET A 79 15.17 5.98 4.33
CA MET A 79 14.91 5.92 5.77
C MET A 79 14.12 4.68 6.14
#